data_AF-A0A935ZVM8-F1
#
_entry.id   AF-A0A935ZVM8-F1
#
_cell.length_a   1.000
_cell.length_b   1.000
_cell.length_c   1.000
_cell.angle_alpha   90.00
_cell.angle_beta   90.00
_cell.angle_gamma   90.00
#
_symmetry.space_group_name_H-M   'P 1'
#
loop_
_entity.id
_entity.type
_entity.pdbx_description
1 polymer ?
#
loop_
_entity_poly.entity_id
_entity_poly.type
_entity_poly.pdbx_seq_one_letter_code
_entity_poly.pdbx_strand_id
1 'polypeptide(L)'
;MTVPGGGLVLAGPHSDDQLGRLWRCAAEELPWTPLRLRQRALVEAPAAEASGEGGSGGEVSPANKVPNFVPTRSKLAGAPLSALRVDDVIGGAHPFWITRAVGSLGERPVEPRAAAEVMAADAALLPAMIRLRDGTARPALLLWPGVADELREPAPFEWITWGDRPREWIPLRTLEIRAQGWTRREVFPLQVALPAPPPQIAGRRVPIPPRWVDPESFAALVKECKHLLKVLW
;
A
#
# COMPACT_ATOMS: atom_id res chain seq x y z
N MET A 1 31.89 0.98 -42.18
CA MET A 1 30.43 0.97 -42.43
C MET A 1 29.73 1.16 -41.09
N THR A 2 29.29 2.38 -40.80
CA THR A 2 28.28 2.73 -39.78
C THR A 2 26.90 2.31 -40.31
N VAL A 3 25.90 1.91 -39.51
CA VAL A 3 24.90 2.68 -38.70
C VAL A 3 23.90 1.60 -38.15
N PRO A 4 23.05 1.77 -37.11
CA PRO A 4 23.15 2.46 -35.81
C PRO A 4 22.68 1.61 -34.58
N GLY A 5 23.06 2.05 -33.38
CA GLY A 5 22.17 2.17 -32.22
C GLY A 5 21.32 0.96 -31.80
N GLY A 6 21.92 0.04 -31.05
CA GLY A 6 21.16 -0.85 -30.17
C GLY A 6 20.61 -0.05 -28.98
N GLY A 7 19.42 0.53 -29.14
CA GLY A 7 18.71 1.22 -28.06
C GLY A 7 18.34 0.24 -26.94
N LEU A 8 18.93 0.43 -25.76
CA LEU A 8 18.52 -0.26 -24.55
C LEU A 8 17.29 0.47 -23.97
N VAL A 9 16.09 -0.10 -24.11
CA VAL A 9 14.86 0.43 -23.50
C VAL A 9 14.75 -0.12 -22.07
N LEU A 10 14.73 0.79 -21.11
CA LEU A 10 14.78 0.49 -19.68
C LEU A 10 13.54 1.08 -19.01
N ALA A 11 12.67 0.18 -18.53
CA ALA A 11 11.45 0.45 -17.76
C ALA A 11 10.52 1.51 -18.41
N GLY A 12 9.42 1.03 -19.01
CA GLY A 12 8.30 1.91 -19.31
C GLY A 12 7.77 2.59 -18.02
N PRO A 13 6.93 3.63 -18.15
CA PRO A 13 6.36 4.42 -17.05
C PRO A 13 5.43 3.62 -16.09
N HIS A 14 5.49 2.29 -16.11
CA HIS A 14 4.52 1.39 -15.50
C HIS A 14 5.02 0.67 -14.25
N SER A 15 6.22 0.97 -13.72
CA SER A 15 6.68 0.26 -12.52
C SER A 15 7.42 1.08 -11.48
N ASP A 16 6.75 1.29 -10.35
CA ASP A 16 7.36 1.67 -9.09
C ASP A 16 8.02 0.46 -8.38
N ASP A 17 9.22 0.67 -7.81
CA ASP A 17 10.04 -0.29 -7.04
C ASP A 17 10.45 -1.60 -7.73
N GLN A 18 10.26 -1.74 -9.04
CA GLN A 18 10.93 -2.78 -9.82
C GLN A 18 12.18 -2.22 -10.50
N LEU A 19 13.21 -1.96 -9.70
CA LEU A 19 14.56 -1.78 -10.23
C LEU A 19 15.23 -3.14 -10.42
N GLY A 20 15.16 -3.66 -11.65
CA GLY A 20 16.36 -4.22 -12.23
C GLY A 20 17.25 -3.04 -12.62
N ARG A 21 18.31 -2.75 -11.86
CA ARG A 21 19.32 -1.76 -12.28
C ARG A 21 19.84 -2.20 -13.63
N LEU A 22 19.69 -1.36 -14.64
CA LEU A 22 20.24 -1.63 -15.96
C LEU A 22 21.59 -0.99 -16.07
N TRP A 23 22.57 -1.87 -16.20
CA TRP A 23 23.98 -1.55 -16.33
C TRP A 23 24.21 -1.17 -17.79
N ARG A 24 24.76 0.04 -18.00
CA ARG A 24 25.02 0.60 -19.34
C ARG A 24 26.42 0.27 -19.87
N CYS A 25 27.20 -0.49 -19.11
CA CYS A 25 28.55 -0.93 -19.44
C CYS A 25 28.58 -2.46 -19.46
N ALA A 26 29.53 -3.00 -20.21
CA ALA A 26 29.74 -4.44 -20.24
C ALA A 26 30.11 -4.94 -18.83
N ALA A 27 29.73 -6.16 -18.46
CA ALA A 27 29.91 -6.67 -17.09
C ALA A 27 31.40 -6.64 -16.67
N GLU A 28 32.30 -6.72 -17.64
CA GLU A 28 33.74 -6.71 -17.52
C GLU A 28 34.33 -5.33 -17.18
N GLU A 29 33.57 -4.24 -17.41
CA GLU A 29 33.99 -2.86 -17.15
C GLU A 29 33.64 -2.40 -15.73
N LEU A 30 32.95 -3.24 -14.95
CA LEU A 30 32.51 -2.92 -13.61
C LEU A 30 33.64 -3.13 -12.58
N PRO A 31 33.74 -2.26 -11.56
CA PRO A 31 34.68 -2.46 -10.48
C PRO A 31 34.22 -3.61 -9.58
N TRP A 32 34.69 -4.82 -9.88
CA TRP A 32 34.44 -6.00 -9.06
C TRP A 32 35.38 -6.02 -7.85
N THR A 33 34.82 -6.11 -6.65
CA THR A 33 35.59 -6.44 -5.45
C THR A 33 35.45 -7.93 -5.17
N PRO A 34 36.52 -8.73 -5.24
CA PRO A 34 36.44 -10.14 -4.89
C PRO A 34 36.13 -10.30 -3.40
N LEU A 35 34.96 -10.84 -3.10
CA LEU A 35 34.56 -11.16 -1.73
C LEU A 35 35.14 -12.52 -1.33
N ARG A 36 35.93 -12.56 -0.26
CA ARG A 36 36.34 -13.83 0.34
C ARG A 36 35.13 -14.50 0.99
N LEU A 37 34.78 -15.68 0.51
CA LEU A 37 33.77 -16.53 1.13
C LEU A 37 34.22 -16.86 2.56
N ARG A 38 33.37 -16.53 3.53
CA ARG A 38 33.52 -17.00 4.91
C ARG A 38 32.48 -18.06 5.17
N GLN A 39 32.88 -19.15 5.81
CA GLN A 39 31.93 -20.14 6.30
C GLN A 39 31.11 -19.48 7.41
N ARG A 40 29.80 -19.40 7.21
CA ARG A 40 28.87 -19.01 8.27
C ARG A 40 28.79 -20.20 9.23
N ALA A 41 29.15 -20.01 10.49
CA ALA A 41 28.74 -20.95 11.53
C ALA A 41 27.21 -20.88 11.61
N LEU A 42 26.53 -22.01 11.40
CA LEU A 42 25.12 -22.14 11.72
C LEU A 42 25.02 -21.92 13.23
N VAL A 43 24.49 -20.77 13.64
CA VAL A 43 24.09 -20.59 15.04
C VAL A 43 22.85 -21.43 15.20
N GLU A 44 23.02 -22.60 15.80
CA GLU A 44 21.92 -23.39 16.33
C GLU A 44 21.14 -22.48 17.29
N ALA A 45 19.83 -22.36 17.10
CA ALA A 45 18.99 -21.61 18.01
C ALA A 45 19.25 -22.12 19.43
N PRO A 46 19.43 -21.25 20.44
CA PRO A 46 19.57 -21.73 21.81
C PRO A 46 18.35 -22.59 22.12
N ALA A 47 18.62 -23.82 22.58
CA ALA A 47 17.60 -24.73 23.03
C ALA A 47 16.67 -23.99 24.00
N ALA A 48 15.37 -24.08 23.76
CA ALA A 48 14.39 -23.69 24.77
C ALA A 48 14.76 -24.43 26.06
N GLU A 49 15.08 -23.68 27.11
CA GLU A 49 15.36 -24.23 28.41
C GLU A 49 14.16 -25.08 28.84
N ALA A 50 14.35 -26.39 28.74
CA ALA A 50 13.53 -27.38 29.39
C ALA A 50 13.82 -27.29 30.89
N SER A 51 13.14 -26.39 31.58
CA SER A 51 12.84 -26.58 33.00
C SER A 51 11.67 -27.57 33.10
N GLY A 52 12.01 -28.86 33.04
CA GLY A 52 11.24 -29.88 33.74
C GLY A 52 11.28 -29.61 35.25
N GLU A 53 10.33 -30.00 36.08
CA GLU A 53 9.30 -31.03 35.99
C GLU A 53 8.24 -30.72 37.07
N GLY A 54 7.00 -31.15 36.83
CA GLY A 54 6.10 -31.53 37.92
C GLY A 54 4.65 -31.14 37.73
N GLY A 55 3.83 -32.07 37.24
CA GLY A 55 2.39 -32.10 37.57
C GLY A 55 1.42 -31.99 36.40
N SER A 56 1.01 -33.16 35.89
CA SER A 56 -0.33 -33.50 35.39
C SER A 56 -1.12 -32.47 34.54
N GLY A 57 -1.29 -32.81 33.25
CA GLY A 57 -2.49 -32.58 32.46
C GLY A 57 -3.12 -31.18 32.49
N GLY A 58 -2.81 -30.34 31.50
CA GLY A 58 -3.49 -29.07 31.31
C GLY A 58 -3.15 -28.44 29.95
N GLU A 59 -4.17 -27.91 29.30
CA GLU A 59 -4.17 -27.30 27.98
C GLU A 59 -3.11 -26.19 27.81
N VAL A 60 -2.56 -26.09 26.60
CA VAL A 60 -1.69 -24.98 26.18
C VAL A 60 -2.53 -23.69 26.17
N SER A 61 -2.44 -22.91 27.24
CA SER A 61 -3.01 -21.56 27.28
C SER A 61 -2.24 -20.62 26.33
N PRO A 62 -2.92 -19.78 25.54
CA PRO A 62 -2.26 -18.84 24.65
C PRO A 62 -1.55 -17.75 25.46
N ALA A 63 -0.35 -17.39 25.02
CA ALA A 63 0.51 -16.36 25.60
C ALA A 63 -0.27 -15.10 26.04
N ASN A 64 0.01 -14.63 27.26
CA ASN A 64 -0.50 -13.40 27.84
C ASN A 64 -0.33 -12.22 26.86
N LYS A 65 -1.38 -11.89 26.11
CA LYS A 65 -1.50 -10.62 25.40
C LYS A 65 -1.65 -9.53 26.45
N VAL A 66 -0.55 -8.84 26.75
CA VAL A 66 -0.58 -7.62 27.56
C VAL A 66 -1.67 -6.69 26.98
N PRO A 67 -2.67 -6.25 27.76
CA PRO A 67 -3.73 -5.39 27.25
C PRO A 67 -3.14 -4.08 26.76
N ASN A 68 -3.49 -3.69 25.53
CA ASN A 68 -3.08 -2.41 24.96
C ASN A 68 -4.05 -1.32 25.44
N PHE A 69 -3.56 -0.41 26.30
CA PHE A 69 -4.34 0.69 26.88
C PHE A 69 -4.25 2.00 26.09
N VAL A 70 -3.69 1.95 24.87
CA VAL A 70 -3.59 3.17 24.05
C VAL A 70 -4.99 3.60 23.62
N PRO A 71 -5.38 4.87 23.84
CA PRO A 71 -6.71 5.36 23.48
C PRO A 71 -6.98 5.16 22.00
N THR A 72 -7.85 4.21 21.67
CA THR A 72 -8.37 4.02 20.32
C THR A 72 -9.70 4.71 20.18
N ARG A 73 -9.92 5.44 19.08
CA ARG A 73 -11.21 6.05 18.78
C ARG A 73 -12.30 4.98 18.74
N SER A 74 -13.19 5.00 19.72
CA SER A 74 -14.23 3.98 19.86
C SER A 74 -15.34 4.12 18.81
N LYS A 75 -15.64 5.34 18.36
CA LYS A 75 -16.69 5.63 17.37
C LYS A 75 -16.22 6.62 16.31
N LEU A 76 -16.27 6.17 15.05
CA LEU A 76 -16.24 7.00 13.85
C LEU A 76 -17.66 6.98 13.30
N ALA A 77 -18.26 8.15 13.09
CA ALA A 77 -19.67 8.29 12.72
C ALA A 77 -19.89 8.56 11.22
N GLY A 78 -18.84 8.44 10.40
CA GLY A 78 -18.90 8.67 8.97
C GLY A 78 -19.71 7.62 8.20
N ALA A 79 -20.09 7.96 6.97
CA ALA A 79 -20.72 7.04 6.03
C ALA A 79 -19.77 5.86 5.70
N PRO A 80 -20.29 4.68 5.33
CA PRO A 80 -19.45 3.55 4.94
C PRO A 80 -18.59 3.88 3.71
N LEU A 81 -17.42 3.26 3.59
CA LEU A 81 -16.52 3.42 2.44
C LEU A 81 -17.23 3.16 1.11
N SER A 82 -18.14 2.19 1.07
CA SER A 82 -18.96 1.89 -0.11
C SER A 82 -19.78 3.08 -0.62
N ALA A 83 -20.11 4.04 0.25
CA ALA A 83 -20.85 5.26 -0.10
C ALA A 83 -19.95 6.44 -0.48
N LEU A 84 -18.62 6.32 -0.34
CA LEU A 84 -17.67 7.36 -0.75
C LEU A 84 -17.71 7.51 -2.27
N ARG A 85 -18.02 8.72 -2.76
CA ARG A 85 -18.15 8.97 -4.19
C ARG A 85 -16.78 9.06 -4.84
N VAL A 86 -16.68 8.54 -6.06
CA VAL A 86 -15.46 8.64 -6.86
C VAL A 86 -15.09 10.10 -7.13
N ASP A 87 -16.08 10.98 -7.36
CA ASP A 87 -15.86 12.42 -7.56
C ASP A 87 -15.19 13.10 -6.38
N ASP A 88 -15.53 12.72 -5.15
CA ASP A 88 -14.94 13.32 -3.96
C ASP A 88 -13.44 12.97 -3.88
N VAL A 89 -13.06 11.79 -4.40
CA VAL A 89 -11.67 11.30 -4.46
C VAL A 89 -10.86 12.01 -5.54
N ILE A 90 -11.40 12.10 -6.76
CA ILE A 90 -10.65 12.66 -7.90
C ILE A 90 -10.78 14.19 -8.01
N GLY A 91 -11.87 14.75 -7.50
CA GLY A 91 -12.14 16.19 -7.50
C GLY A 91 -11.39 16.93 -6.41
N GLY A 92 -10.74 16.21 -5.50
CA GLY A 92 -9.94 16.79 -4.42
C GLY A 92 -10.78 17.54 -3.39
N ALA A 93 -12.03 17.11 -3.17
CA ALA A 93 -12.92 17.73 -2.18
C ALA A 93 -12.30 17.73 -0.77
N HIS A 94 -11.57 16.66 -0.45
CA HIS A 94 -10.82 16.54 0.79
C HIS A 94 -9.40 16.00 0.51
N PRO A 95 -8.37 16.46 1.25
CA PRO A 95 -7.00 15.99 1.07
C PRO A 95 -6.82 14.53 1.50
N PHE A 96 -7.63 14.07 2.47
CA PHE A 96 -7.71 12.68 2.92
C PHE A 96 -8.96 12.47 3.79
N TRP A 97 -9.25 11.20 4.07
CA TRP A 97 -10.26 10.79 5.05
C TRP A 97 -9.63 9.90 6.11
N ILE A 98 -10.30 9.76 7.25
CA ILE A 98 -9.95 8.75 8.25
C ILE A 98 -10.96 7.61 8.23
N THR A 99 -10.47 6.43 8.59
CA THR A 99 -11.26 5.22 8.72
C THR A 99 -10.68 4.29 9.79
N ARG A 100 -11.38 3.20 10.08
CA ARG A 100 -10.90 2.16 11.00
C ARG A 100 -9.81 1.33 10.33
N ALA A 101 -8.81 0.90 11.09
CA ALA A 101 -7.77 -0.01 10.60
C ALA A 101 -8.29 -1.44 10.33
N VAL A 102 -9.35 -1.85 11.04
CA VAL A 102 -9.90 -3.21 11.01
C VAL A 102 -11.40 -3.22 10.66
N GLY A 103 -11.91 -4.39 10.29
CA GLY A 103 -13.31 -4.62 9.88
C GLY A 103 -13.46 -4.80 8.36
N SER A 104 -14.67 -5.19 7.94
CA SER A 104 -15.02 -5.30 6.52
C SER A 104 -14.83 -3.95 5.83
N LEU A 105 -14.09 -3.94 4.72
CA LEU A 105 -13.60 -2.70 4.11
C LEU A 105 -14.73 -1.77 3.65
N GLY A 106 -15.75 -2.30 2.97
CA GLY A 106 -16.89 -1.51 2.49
C GLY A 106 -17.70 -0.87 3.61
N GLU A 107 -17.78 -1.52 4.77
CA GLU A 107 -18.56 -1.08 5.94
C GLU A 107 -17.80 -0.12 6.86
N ARG A 108 -16.52 0.15 6.57
CA ARG A 108 -15.75 1.02 7.45
C ARG A 108 -16.26 2.45 7.33
N PRO A 109 -16.51 3.15 8.45
CA PRO A 109 -16.89 4.54 8.40
C PRO A 109 -15.73 5.37 7.84
N VAL A 110 -16.06 6.34 6.99
CA VAL A 110 -15.12 7.25 6.35
C VAL A 110 -15.56 8.68 6.65
N GLU A 111 -14.62 9.48 7.14
CA GLU A 111 -14.90 10.86 7.53
C GLU A 111 -13.72 11.77 7.16
N PRO A 112 -13.96 12.90 6.46
CA PRO A 112 -12.91 13.88 6.22
C PRO A 112 -12.53 14.56 7.53
N ARG A 113 -11.23 14.72 7.80
CA ARG A 113 -10.74 15.30 9.06
C ARG A 113 -9.48 16.14 8.85
N ALA A 114 -9.26 17.09 9.75
CA ALA A 114 -8.01 17.82 9.83
C ALA A 114 -6.91 16.93 10.43
N ALA A 115 -5.65 17.14 10.01
CA ALA A 115 -4.51 16.33 10.44
C ALA A 115 -4.31 16.31 11.97
N ALA A 116 -4.59 17.44 12.64
CA ALA A 116 -4.48 17.58 14.10
C ALA A 116 -5.51 16.75 14.89
N GLU A 117 -6.62 16.35 14.26
CA GLU A 117 -7.69 15.58 14.90
C GLU A 117 -7.50 14.06 14.73
N VAL A 118 -6.47 13.61 14.01
CA VAL A 118 -6.22 12.20 13.73
C VAL A 118 -5.54 11.55 14.93
N MET A 119 -6.09 10.42 15.39
CA MET A 119 -5.48 9.63 16.47
C MET A 119 -4.44 8.66 15.91
N ALA A 120 -3.47 8.30 16.74
CA ALA A 120 -2.32 7.51 16.31
C ALA A 120 -2.67 6.11 15.74
N ALA A 121 -3.77 5.51 16.19
CA ALA A 121 -4.26 4.22 15.71
C ALA A 121 -5.26 4.32 14.54
N ASP A 122 -5.65 5.52 14.12
CA ASP A 122 -6.56 5.70 12.99
C ASP A 122 -5.87 5.33 11.67
N ALA A 123 -6.61 4.81 10.71
CA ALA A 123 -6.12 4.64 9.35
C ALA A 123 -6.51 5.86 8.50
N ALA A 124 -5.59 6.36 7.68
CA ALA A 124 -5.88 7.40 6.71
C ALA A 124 -6.18 6.76 5.34
N LEU A 125 -7.08 7.38 4.58
CA LEU A 125 -7.36 7.07 3.19
C LEU A 125 -6.91 8.28 2.36
N LEU A 126 -5.86 8.11 1.56
CA LEU A 126 -5.37 9.17 0.69
C LEU A 126 -5.94 9.00 -0.72
N PRO A 127 -6.42 10.08 -1.36
CA PRO A 127 -6.84 10.03 -2.75
C PRO A 127 -5.65 9.73 -3.65
N ALA A 128 -5.87 8.88 -4.65
CA ALA A 128 -4.86 8.47 -5.61
C ALA A 128 -5.47 8.20 -6.97
N MET A 129 -4.64 8.30 -8.01
CA MET A 129 -4.90 7.66 -9.30
C MET A 129 -3.88 6.57 -9.50
N ILE A 130 -4.31 5.43 -10.05
CA ILE A 130 -3.42 4.35 -10.47
C ILE A 130 -3.64 4.02 -11.93
N ARG A 131 -2.60 3.57 -12.63
CA ARG A 131 -2.74 2.90 -13.92
C ARG A 131 -2.23 1.47 -13.78
N LEU A 132 -3.08 0.52 -14.15
CA LEU A 132 -2.72 -0.89 -14.20
C LEU A 132 -1.77 -1.13 -15.39
N ARG A 133 -0.93 -2.15 -15.34
CA ARG A 133 0.06 -2.45 -16.39
C ARG A 133 -0.56 -2.55 -17.79
N ASP A 134 -1.58 -3.39 -17.93
CA ASP A 134 -2.24 -3.66 -19.21
C ASP A 134 -3.56 -2.89 -19.34
N GLY A 135 -3.77 -1.88 -18.49
CA GLY A 135 -5.10 -1.35 -18.21
C GLY A 135 -5.22 0.17 -18.18
N THR A 136 -6.43 0.58 -17.82
CA THR A 136 -6.89 1.97 -17.79
C THR A 136 -6.49 2.65 -16.49
N ALA A 137 -6.32 3.97 -16.55
CA ALA A 137 -6.30 4.80 -15.35
C ALA A 137 -7.57 4.59 -14.51
N ARG A 138 -7.41 4.42 -13.19
CA ARG A 138 -8.48 4.17 -12.23
C ARG A 138 -8.36 5.06 -11.00
N PRO A 139 -9.49 5.51 -10.43
CA PRO A 139 -9.53 6.12 -9.11
C PRO A 139 -9.15 5.10 -8.06
N ALA A 140 -8.33 5.53 -7.11
CA ALA A 140 -7.84 4.69 -6.03
C ALA A 140 -7.77 5.44 -4.70
N LEU A 141 -7.69 4.67 -3.64
CA LEU A 141 -7.43 5.11 -2.28
C LEU A 141 -6.26 4.31 -1.73
N LEU A 142 -5.31 5.02 -1.13
CA LEU A 142 -4.24 4.41 -0.34
C LEU A 142 -4.72 4.30 1.11
N LEU A 143 -5.03 3.09 1.55
CA LEU A 143 -5.25 2.81 2.97
C LEU A 143 -3.89 2.81 3.68
N TRP A 144 -3.72 3.73 4.61
CA TRP A 144 -2.48 4.00 5.32
C TRP A 144 -2.68 3.83 6.84
N PRO A 145 -2.49 2.61 7.37
CA PRO A 145 -2.74 2.31 8.79
C PRO A 145 -1.76 3.01 9.73
N GLY A 146 -2.26 3.39 10.91
CA GLY A 146 -1.48 3.97 12.00
C GLY A 146 -1.31 2.98 13.14
N VAL A 147 -0.16 3.07 13.81
CA VAL A 147 0.08 2.36 15.05
C VAL A 147 0.51 3.35 16.11
N ALA A 148 -0.14 3.27 17.27
CA ALA A 148 0.11 4.16 18.39
C ALA A 148 1.22 3.67 19.33
N ASP A 149 1.52 2.38 19.29
CA ASP A 149 2.64 1.77 20.01
C ASP A 149 3.94 1.92 19.18
N GLU A 150 4.92 2.62 19.73
CA GLU A 150 6.21 2.87 19.09
C GLU A 150 7.05 1.60 18.90
N LEU A 151 6.79 0.53 19.65
CA LEU A 151 7.52 -0.74 19.50
C LEU A 151 6.91 -1.62 18.41
N ARG A 152 5.63 -1.43 18.08
CA ARG A 152 4.90 -2.29 17.15
C ARG A 152 5.05 -1.84 15.71
N GLU A 153 5.55 -2.72 14.85
CA GLU A 153 5.73 -2.45 13.42
C GLU A 153 4.39 -2.04 12.74
N PRO A 154 4.37 -0.94 11.97
CA PRO A 154 3.16 -0.52 11.28
C PRO A 154 2.80 -1.51 10.18
N ALA A 155 1.49 -1.72 9.99
CA ALA A 155 1.00 -2.53 8.88
C ALA A 155 1.35 -1.86 7.53
N PRO A 156 1.58 -2.65 6.46
CA PRO A 156 1.80 -2.10 5.12
C PRO A 156 0.57 -1.32 4.66
N PHE A 157 0.80 -0.39 3.74
CA PHE A 157 -0.30 0.25 3.03
C PHE A 157 -1.04 -0.75 2.15
N GLU A 158 -2.31 -0.46 1.87
CA GLU A 158 -3.15 -1.27 1.02
C GLU A 158 -3.81 -0.40 -0.04
N TRP A 159 -3.78 -0.87 -1.29
CA TRP A 159 -4.42 -0.19 -2.41
C TRP A 159 -5.86 -0.62 -2.56
N ILE A 160 -6.75 0.36 -2.68
CA ILE A 160 -8.18 0.16 -2.95
C ILE A 160 -8.47 0.90 -4.26
N THR A 161 -9.16 0.26 -5.20
CA THR A 161 -9.48 0.84 -6.51
C THR A 161 -10.97 0.73 -6.79
N TRP A 162 -11.48 1.58 -7.69
CA TRP A 162 -12.80 1.40 -8.24
C TRP A 162 -12.87 0.17 -9.16
N GLY A 163 -13.68 -0.81 -8.78
CA GLY A 163 -13.95 -2.04 -9.51
C GLY A 163 -15.00 -1.85 -10.62
N ASP A 164 -15.12 -2.85 -11.49
CA ASP A 164 -16.12 -2.86 -12.57
C ASP A 164 -17.29 -3.84 -12.25
N ARG A 165 -17.02 -4.91 -11.51
CA ARG A 165 -17.95 -6.01 -11.22
C ARG A 165 -17.84 -6.48 -9.76
N PRO A 166 -18.63 -5.93 -8.82
CA PRO A 166 -19.52 -4.77 -8.99
C PRO A 166 -18.73 -3.44 -9.03
N ARG A 167 -19.41 -2.36 -9.42
CA ARG A 167 -18.86 -0.99 -9.39
C ARG A 167 -18.79 -0.48 -7.96
N GLU A 168 -17.74 -0.85 -7.25
CA GLU A 168 -17.51 -0.48 -5.85
C GLU A 168 -16.01 -0.35 -5.55
N TRP A 169 -15.69 0.16 -4.37
CA TRP A 169 -14.33 0.19 -3.85
C TRP A 169 -13.87 -1.21 -3.45
N ILE A 170 -12.87 -1.74 -4.15
CA ILE A 170 -12.30 -3.07 -3.89
C ILE A 170 -10.81 -2.98 -3.53
N PRO A 171 -10.31 -3.79 -2.58
CA PRO A 171 -8.88 -3.87 -2.34
C PRO A 171 -8.18 -4.62 -3.49
N LEU A 172 -6.94 -4.23 -3.83
CA LEU A 172 -6.10 -4.93 -4.81
C LEU A 172 -5.44 -6.18 -4.22
N ARG A 173 -6.29 -7.06 -3.67
CA ARG A 173 -5.94 -8.37 -3.15
C ARG A 173 -6.23 -9.46 -4.18
N THR A 174 -5.61 -10.62 -4.02
CA THR A 174 -5.65 -11.69 -5.03
C THR A 174 -7.07 -12.17 -5.35
N LEU A 175 -7.96 -12.27 -4.36
CA LEU A 175 -9.32 -12.79 -4.59
C LEU A 175 -10.18 -11.76 -5.33
N GLU A 176 -10.05 -10.50 -4.96
CA GLU A 176 -10.81 -9.36 -5.48
C GLU A 176 -10.36 -9.02 -6.90
N ILE A 177 -9.04 -9.08 -7.17
CA ILE A 177 -8.47 -9.01 -8.53
C ILE A 177 -9.09 -10.09 -9.42
N ARG A 178 -9.15 -11.33 -8.94
CA ARG A 178 -9.76 -12.44 -9.70
C ARG A 178 -11.27 -12.27 -9.88
N ALA A 179 -11.97 -11.72 -8.89
CA ALA A 179 -13.40 -11.44 -8.98
C ALA A 179 -13.72 -10.43 -10.09
N GLN A 180 -12.80 -9.50 -10.37
CA GLN A 180 -12.90 -8.59 -11.52
C GLN A 180 -12.59 -9.26 -12.87
N GLY A 181 -12.09 -10.50 -12.85
CA GLY A 181 -11.55 -11.18 -14.02
C GLY A 181 -10.15 -10.71 -14.42
N TRP A 182 -9.45 -9.98 -13.55
CA TRP A 182 -8.09 -9.51 -13.80
C TRP A 182 -7.08 -10.56 -13.32
N THR A 183 -5.87 -10.53 -13.92
CA THR A 183 -4.72 -11.28 -13.42
C THR A 183 -3.74 -10.38 -12.68
N ARG A 184 -2.94 -10.93 -11.77
CA ARG A 184 -1.91 -10.13 -11.07
C ARG A 184 -0.90 -9.49 -12.03
N ARG A 185 -0.66 -10.08 -13.20
CA ARG A 185 0.26 -9.54 -14.21
C ARG A 185 -0.33 -8.36 -14.97
N GLU A 186 -1.66 -8.31 -15.10
CA GLU A 186 -2.36 -7.16 -15.70
C GLU A 186 -2.46 -5.99 -14.73
N VAL A 187 -2.66 -6.28 -13.44
CA VAL A 187 -2.75 -5.26 -12.39
C VAL A 187 -1.38 -4.67 -12.07
N PHE A 188 -0.37 -5.53 -11.90
CA PHE A 188 0.96 -5.13 -11.48
C PHE A 188 2.00 -5.28 -12.60
N PRO A 189 2.95 -4.34 -12.71
CA PRO A 189 3.18 -3.23 -11.79
C PRO A 189 2.18 -2.06 -11.95
N LEU A 190 2.02 -1.29 -10.88
CA LEU A 190 1.13 -0.12 -10.84
C LEU A 190 1.95 1.14 -11.10
N GLN A 191 1.43 2.01 -11.96
CA GLN A 191 1.80 3.42 -11.93
C GLN A 191 0.92 4.12 -10.89
N VAL A 192 1.53 4.84 -9.96
CA VAL A 192 0.82 5.53 -8.88
C VAL A 192 1.01 7.04 -9.02
N ALA A 193 -0.06 7.80 -8.78
CA ALA A 193 0.00 9.24 -8.61
C ALA A 193 -0.87 9.68 -7.43
N LEU A 194 -0.30 10.47 -6.54
CA LEU A 194 -0.96 11.16 -5.44
C LEU A 194 -1.03 12.66 -5.78
N PRO A 195 -2.15 13.34 -5.49
CA PRO A 195 -2.35 14.74 -5.84
C PRO A 195 -1.59 15.71 -4.93
N ALA A 196 -1.18 15.26 -3.75
CA ALA A 196 -0.56 16.05 -2.71
C ALA A 196 0.37 15.18 -1.84
N PRO A 197 1.35 15.79 -1.15
CA PRO A 197 2.15 15.07 -0.18
C PRO A 197 1.30 14.49 0.95
N PRO A 198 1.69 13.34 1.53
CA PRO A 198 0.95 12.75 2.64
C PRO A 198 0.91 13.70 3.84
N PRO A 199 -0.23 13.80 4.53
CA PRO A 199 -0.37 14.72 5.66
C PRO A 199 0.47 14.26 6.85
N GLN A 200 0.96 15.22 7.64
CA GLN A 200 1.61 14.93 8.92
C GLN A 200 0.55 14.66 9.98
N ILE A 201 0.33 13.38 10.29
CA ILE A 201 -0.70 12.88 11.20
C ILE A 201 -0.07 12.04 12.32
N ALA A 202 -0.78 11.91 13.45
CA ALA A 202 -0.29 11.13 14.58
C ALA A 202 -0.14 9.62 14.25
N GLY A 203 0.76 8.98 15.01
CA GLY A 203 1.03 7.55 14.93
C GLY A 203 2.15 7.19 13.96
N ARG A 204 2.80 6.05 14.21
CA ARG A 204 3.84 5.53 13.33
C ARG A 204 3.19 4.81 12.14
N ARG A 205 3.72 5.04 10.95
CA ARG A 205 3.19 4.52 9.68
C ARG A 205 4.33 4.14 8.74
N VAL A 206 4.04 3.31 7.76
CA VAL A 206 4.99 3.01 6.68
C VAL A 206 5.21 4.30 5.86
N PRO A 207 6.45 4.72 5.59
CA PRO A 207 6.71 5.92 4.79
C PRO A 207 6.18 5.74 3.36
N ILE A 208 5.52 6.78 2.85
CA ILE A 208 5.03 6.80 1.47
C ILE A 208 6.18 7.28 0.56
N PRO A 209 6.49 6.56 -0.53
CA PRO A 209 7.52 6.98 -1.49
C PRO A 209 7.26 8.40 -2.01
N PRO A 210 8.21 9.34 -1.92
CA PRO A 210 8.02 10.71 -2.38
C PRO A 210 7.71 10.83 -3.86
N ARG A 211 8.22 9.90 -4.68
CA ARG A 211 8.00 9.86 -6.13
C ARG A 211 6.54 9.58 -6.53
N TRP A 212 5.72 9.08 -5.61
CA TRP A 212 4.28 8.92 -5.85
C TRP A 212 3.53 10.25 -5.82
N VAL A 213 4.11 11.28 -5.22
CA VAL A 213 3.50 12.62 -5.18
C VAL A 213 3.78 13.30 -6.51
N ASP A 214 2.84 13.16 -7.44
CA ASP A 214 2.89 13.71 -8.79
C ASP A 214 1.51 14.27 -9.17
N PRO A 215 1.25 15.55 -8.86
CA PRO A 215 -0.04 16.18 -9.15
C PRO A 215 -0.33 16.28 -10.66
N GLU A 216 0.70 16.37 -11.50
CA GLU A 216 0.55 16.47 -12.95
C GLU A 216 0.09 15.12 -13.53
N SER A 217 0.78 14.03 -13.16
CA SER A 217 0.35 12.68 -13.53
C SER A 217 -1.02 12.35 -12.96
N PHE A 218 -1.33 12.77 -11.74
CA PHE A 218 -2.66 12.60 -11.15
C PHE A 218 -3.74 13.24 -12.04
N ALA A 219 -3.57 14.51 -12.41
CA ALA A 219 -4.52 15.22 -13.27
C ALA A 219 -4.64 14.60 -14.67
N ALA A 220 -3.55 14.11 -15.24
CA ALA A 220 -3.55 13.40 -16.53
C ALA A 220 -4.33 12.08 -16.45
N LEU A 221 -4.10 11.29 -15.41
CA LEU A 221 -4.80 10.01 -15.17
C LEU A 221 -6.30 10.24 -14.90
N VAL A 222 -6.67 11.33 -14.21
CA VAL A 222 -8.08 11.70 -14.04
C VAL A 222 -8.73 11.90 -15.41
N LYS A 223 -8.14 12.69 -16.30
CA LYS A 223 -8.70 12.95 -17.65
C LYS A 223 -8.89 11.65 -18.44
N GLU A 224 -7.89 10.77 -18.41
CA GLU A 224 -7.98 9.45 -19.05
C GLU A 224 -9.09 8.59 -18.44
N CYS A 225 -9.16 8.52 -17.11
CA CYS A 225 -10.19 7.76 -16.39
C CYS A 225 -11.60 8.26 -16.77
N LYS A 226 -11.83 9.58 -16.81
CA LYS A 226 -13.11 10.17 -17.22
C LYS A 226 -13.48 9.77 -18.64
N HIS A 227 -12.50 9.70 -19.54
CA HIS A 227 -12.70 9.34 -20.93
C HIS A 227 -13.02 7.85 -21.12
N LEU A 228 -12.24 6.96 -20.49
CA LEU A 228 -12.28 5.52 -20.78
C LEU A 228 -13.35 4.78 -19.99
N LEU A 229 -13.45 5.02 -18.68
CA LEU A 229 -14.30 4.21 -17.83
C LEU A 229 -15.77 4.65 -17.86
N LYS A 230 -16.06 5.84 -18.43
CA LYS A 230 -17.39 6.47 -18.43
C LYS A 230 -18.09 6.26 -17.08
N VAL A 231 -17.31 6.35 -15.98
CA VAL A 231 -17.85 6.20 -14.64
C VAL A 231 -18.86 7.33 -14.52
N LEU A 232 -20.14 6.96 -14.36
CA LEU A 232 -21.19 7.92 -14.14
C LEU A 232 -20.91 8.55 -12.77
N TRP A 233 -20.86 9.87 -12.79
CA TRP A 233 -20.62 10.77 -11.68
C TRP A 233 -21.89 10.88 -10.82
#